data_AF-A0A929G7P2-F1
#
_entry.id   AF-A0A929G7P2-F1
#
_cell.length_a   1.000
_cell.length_b   1.000
_cell.length_c   1.000
_cell.angle_alpha   90.00
_cell.angle_beta   90.00
_cell.angle_gamma   90.00
#
_symmetry.space_group_name_H-M   'P 1'
#
loop_
_entity.id
_entity.type
_entity.pdbx_description
1 polymer ?
#
loop_
_entity_poly.entity_id
_entity_poly.type
_entity_poly.pdbx_seq_one_letter_code
_entity_poly.pdbx_strand_id
1 'polypeptide(L)'
;MGFFTRLEKRAREVDSLLCIGLDPHPGELSSPNSQAVQDFCIRLVEATSDLVLAYKPNIAFFEVYGSAGITALEVVIDSIPKEIPVILDAKRADIASSAQA
;
A
#
# COMPACT_ATOMS: atom_id res chain seq x y z
N MET A 1 3.68 -11.55 16.51
CA MET A 1 4.88 -11.64 15.66
C MET A 1 5.17 -10.24 15.11
N GLY A 2 6.40 -9.73 15.23
CA GLY A 2 6.75 -8.37 14.81
C GLY A 2 6.81 -8.18 13.29
N PHE A 3 6.87 -6.93 12.83
CA PHE A 3 6.92 -6.58 11.41
C PHE A 3 8.12 -7.22 10.68
N PHE A 4 9.32 -7.06 11.22
CA PHE A 4 10.54 -7.62 10.62
C PHE A 4 10.54 -9.15 10.59
N THR A 5 9.97 -9.81 11.60
CA THR A 5 9.80 -11.27 11.58
C THR A 5 8.86 -11.73 10.46
N ARG A 6 7.78 -10.97 10.18
CA ARG A 6 6.89 -11.25 9.05
C ARG A 6 7.59 -11.01 7.71
N LEU A 7 8.36 -9.93 7.58
CA LEU A 7 9.19 -9.67 6.40
C LEU A 7 10.18 -10.79 6.14
N GLU A 8 10.99 -11.18 7.13
CA GLU A 8 11.97 -12.25 6.99
C GLU A 8 11.34 -13.60 6.62
N LYS A 9 10.14 -13.88 7.15
CA LYS A 9 9.38 -15.07 6.79
C LYS A 9 8.95 -15.00 5.33
N ARG A 10 8.32 -13.89 4.92
CA ARG A 10 7.83 -13.70 3.55
C ARG A 10 8.97 -13.75 2.53
N ALA A 11 10.08 -13.08 2.80
CA ALA A 11 11.26 -13.06 1.93
C ALA A 11 11.75 -14.47 1.60
N ARG A 12 11.75 -15.37 2.59
CA ARG A 12 12.12 -16.79 2.40
C ARG A 12 11.06 -17.59 1.65
N GLU A 13 9.78 -17.29 1.85
CA GLU A 13 8.67 -17.97 1.16
C GLU A 13 8.60 -17.65 -0.33
N VAL A 14 8.89 -16.40 -0.72
CA VAL A 14 8.84 -15.95 -2.13
C VAL A 14 10.21 -15.82 -2.79
N ASP A 15 11.30 -16.11 -2.07
CA ASP A 15 12.69 -15.91 -2.50
C ASP A 15 12.93 -14.54 -3.17
N SER A 16 12.41 -13.49 -2.52
CA SER A 16 12.34 -12.15 -3.10
C SER A 16 12.45 -11.09 -2.03
N LEU A 17 13.10 -9.98 -2.39
CA LEU A 17 13.14 -8.74 -1.62
C LEU A 17 12.35 -7.62 -2.30
N LEU A 18 11.56 -7.95 -3.33
CA LEU A 18 10.81 -6.97 -4.10
C LEU A 18 9.73 -6.31 -3.24
N CYS A 19 9.79 -4.99 -3.16
CA CYS A 19 8.72 -4.16 -2.60
C CYS A 19 8.07 -3.35 -3.72
N ILE A 20 6.78 -3.56 -3.95
CA ILE A 20 6.02 -2.84 -4.98
C ILE A 20 5.34 -1.63 -4.36
N GLY A 21 5.54 -0.46 -4.98
CA GLY A 21 4.79 0.75 -4.65
C GLY A 21 3.36 0.69 -5.19
N LEU A 22 2.40 1.15 -4.40
CA LEU A 22 1.00 1.31 -4.84
C LEU A 22 0.74 2.80 -5.01
N ASP A 23 1.21 3.32 -6.14
CA ASP A 23 1.36 4.76 -6.43
C ASP A 23 0.58 5.10 -7.72
N PRO A 24 -0.77 5.11 -7.69
CA PRO A 24 -1.59 5.27 -8.90
C PRO A 24 -1.56 6.70 -9.43
N HIS A 25 -0.62 6.96 -10.33
CA HIS A 25 -0.45 8.27 -10.95
C HIS A 25 -1.69 8.64 -11.77
N PRO A 26 -2.29 9.83 -11.59
CA PRO A 26 -3.48 10.24 -12.32
C PRO A 26 -3.35 10.19 -13.85
N GLY A 27 -2.12 10.38 -14.37
CA GLY A 27 -1.83 10.29 -15.82
C GLY A 27 -1.87 8.87 -16.38
N GLU A 28 -1.86 7.84 -15.53
CA GLU A 28 -1.96 6.43 -15.91
C GLU A 28 -3.41 5.91 -15.86
N LEU A 29 -4.34 6.73 -15.36
CA LEU A 29 -5.75 6.40 -15.22
C LEU A 29 -6.58 7.08 -16.32
N SER A 30 -7.45 6.32 -16.98
CA SER A 30 -8.34 6.84 -18.04
C SER A 30 -9.37 7.84 -17.50
N SER A 31 -9.83 7.67 -16.27
CA SER A 31 -10.72 8.58 -15.55
C SER A 31 -10.31 8.60 -14.07
N PRO A 32 -9.40 9.51 -13.68
CA PRO A 32 -8.83 9.53 -12.34
C PRO A 32 -9.87 9.94 -11.30
N ASN A 33 -10.25 9.00 -10.44
CA ASN A 33 -11.08 9.20 -9.25
C ASN A 33 -10.68 8.17 -8.18
N SER A 34 -11.23 8.28 -6.97
CA SER A 34 -10.87 7.38 -5.86
C SER A 34 -11.13 5.90 -6.17
N GLN A 35 -12.21 5.58 -6.89
CA GLN A 35 -12.51 4.21 -7.31
C GLN A 35 -11.49 3.70 -8.34
N ALA A 36 -11.11 4.51 -9.32
CA ALA A 36 -10.10 4.14 -10.30
C ALA A 36 -8.72 3.88 -9.67
N VAL A 37 -8.35 4.67 -8.67
CA VAL A 37 -7.15 4.46 -7.84
C VAL A 37 -7.23 3.15 -7.07
N GLN A 38 -8.36 2.87 -6.42
CA GLN A 38 -8.59 1.63 -5.70
C GLN A 38 -8.44 0.42 -6.63
N ASP A 39 -9.14 0.43 -7.77
CA ASP A 39 -9.16 -0.67 -8.72
C ASP A 39 -7.80 -0.89 -9.38
N PHE A 40 -7.03 0.18 -9.62
CA PHE A 40 -5.66 0.07 -10.10
C PHE A 40 -4.77 -0.69 -9.11
N CYS A 41 -4.80 -0.29 -7.83
CA CYS A 41 -3.97 -0.90 -6.80
C CYS A 41 -4.38 -2.34 -6.53
N ILE A 42 -5.69 -2.65 -6.48
CA ILE A 42 -6.17 -4.02 -6.27
C ILE A 42 -5.71 -4.94 -7.40
N ARG A 43 -5.87 -4.52 -8.67
CA ARG A 43 -5.38 -5.32 -9.81
C ARG A 43 -3.87 -5.56 -9.76
N LEU A 44 -3.10 -4.58 -9.31
CA LEU A 44 -1.66 -4.74 -9.13
C LEU A 44 -1.37 -5.77 -8.03
N VAL A 45 -2.06 -5.68 -6.89
CA VAL A 45 -1.95 -6.66 -5.80
C VAL A 45 -2.29 -8.06 -6.27
N GLU A 46 -3.42 -8.24 -6.97
CA GLU A 46 -3.84 -9.54 -7.52
C GLU A 46 -2.82 -10.14 -8.49
N ALA A 47 -2.19 -9.29 -9.32
CA ALA A 47 -1.24 -9.74 -10.33
C ALA A 47 0.18 -10.03 -9.81
N THR A 48 0.56 -9.50 -8.64
CA THR A 48 1.96 -9.57 -8.17
C THR A 48 2.16 -10.16 -6.78
N SER A 49 1.10 -10.59 -6.10
CA SER A 49 1.18 -11.04 -4.70
C SER A 49 2.13 -12.23 -4.50
N ASP A 50 2.27 -13.11 -5.48
CA ASP A 50 3.18 -14.26 -5.45
C ASP A 50 4.66 -13.89 -5.55
N LEU A 51 4.99 -12.66 -5.97
CA LEU A 51 6.37 -12.22 -6.23
C LEU A 51 6.95 -11.32 -5.13
N VAL A 52 6.09 -10.69 -4.32
CA VAL A 52 6.50 -9.59 -3.46
C VAL A 52 6.83 -10.01 -2.04
N LEU A 53 7.85 -9.34 -1.51
CA LEU A 53 8.11 -9.26 -0.09
C LEU A 53 7.07 -8.38 0.61
N ALA A 54 6.75 -7.21 0.05
CA ALA A 54 5.88 -6.23 0.68
C ALA A 54 5.24 -5.27 -0.34
N TYR A 55 4.14 -4.64 0.05
CA TYR A 55 3.56 -3.52 -0.67
C TYR A 55 3.79 -2.21 0.09
N LYS A 56 3.99 -1.12 -0.66
CA LYS A 56 4.25 0.22 -0.11
C LYS A 56 3.29 1.26 -0.73
N PRO A 57 2.04 1.36 -0.26
CA PRO A 57 1.15 2.45 -0.69
C PRO A 57 1.70 3.81 -0.24
N ASN A 58 1.80 4.74 -1.18
CA ASN A 58 2.10 6.14 -0.87
C ASN A 58 0.80 6.93 -0.72
N ILE A 59 0.56 7.42 0.50
CA ILE A 59 -0.70 8.05 0.89
C ILE A 59 -1.05 9.29 0.05
N ALA A 60 -0.04 9.97 -0.51
CA ALA A 60 -0.26 11.19 -1.30
C ALA A 60 -1.16 10.95 -2.52
N PHE A 61 -1.05 9.78 -3.18
CA PHE A 61 -1.87 9.43 -4.34
C PHE A 61 -3.33 9.12 -3.98
N PHE A 62 -3.61 8.92 -2.70
CA PHE A 62 -4.95 8.72 -2.18
C PHE A 62 -5.52 10.03 -1.63
N GLU A 63 -4.73 10.79 -0.86
CA GLU A 63 -5.13 12.06 -0.24
C GLU A 63 -5.67 13.12 -1.21
N VAL A 64 -5.18 13.14 -2.47
CA VAL A 64 -5.68 14.06 -3.50
C VAL A 64 -7.18 13.91 -3.80
N TYR A 65 -7.79 12.78 -3.43
CA TYR A 65 -9.23 12.52 -3.57
C TYR A 65 -10.02 12.74 -2.26
N GLY A 66 -9.41 13.36 -1.25
CA GLY A 66 -10.05 13.65 0.03
C GLY A 66 -10.45 12.39 0.80
N SER A 67 -11.56 12.44 1.53
CA SER A 67 -12.03 11.32 2.36
C SER A 67 -12.29 10.04 1.56
N ALA A 68 -12.80 10.17 0.34
CA ALA A 68 -13.03 9.02 -0.54
C ALA A 68 -11.71 8.33 -0.94
N GLY A 69 -10.62 9.09 -1.05
CA GLY A 69 -9.28 8.54 -1.27
C GLY A 69 -8.75 7.79 -0.05
N ILE A 70 -8.99 8.29 1.15
CA ILE A 70 -8.63 7.57 2.40
C ILE A 70 -9.41 6.27 2.52
N THR A 71 -10.71 6.26 2.23
CA THR A 71 -11.51 5.02 2.17
C THR A 71 -10.95 4.05 1.11
N ALA A 72 -10.56 4.55 -0.07
CA ALA A 72 -9.93 3.71 -1.08
C ALA A 72 -8.60 3.09 -0.60
N LEU A 73 -7.78 3.85 0.15
CA LEU A 73 -6.55 3.34 0.74
C LEU A 73 -6.82 2.22 1.76
N GLU A 74 -7.82 2.38 2.61
CA GLU A 74 -8.25 1.35 3.57
C GLU A 74 -8.64 0.06 2.84
N VAL A 75 -9.47 0.17 1.79
CA VAL A 75 -9.89 -0.98 0.97
C VAL A 75 -8.70 -1.65 0.29
N VAL A 76 -7.76 -0.88 -0.26
CA VAL A 76 -6.53 -1.42 -0.86
C VAL A 76 -5.69 -2.17 0.16
N ILE A 77 -5.46 -1.60 1.35
CA ILE A 77 -4.70 -2.26 2.41
C ILE A 77 -5.40 -3.56 2.87
N ASP A 78 -6.73 -3.56 2.96
CA ASP A 78 -7.50 -4.73 3.35
C ASP A 78 -7.52 -5.84 2.29
N SER A 79 -7.36 -5.49 1.01
CA SER A 79 -7.23 -6.45 -0.09
C SER A 79 -5.89 -7.19 -0.11
N ILE A 80 -4.85 -6.65 0.55
CA ILE A 80 -3.52 -7.26 0.58
C ILE A 80 -3.55 -8.52 1.47
N PRO A 81 -3.09 -9.69 0.98
CA PRO A 81 -3.01 -10.91 1.77
C PRO A 81 -2.30 -10.69 3.12
N LYS A 82 -2.87 -11.21 4.21
CA LYS A 82 -2.43 -10.88 5.59
C LYS A 82 -0.99 -11.35 5.87
N GLU A 83 -0.45 -12.27 5.11
CA GLU A 83 0.95 -12.70 5.20
C GLU A 83 1.93 -11.68 4.61
N ILE A 84 1.49 -10.82 3.67
CA ILE A 84 2.32 -9.81 3.01
C ILE A 84 2.37 -8.53 3.88
N PRO A 85 3.55 -8.10 4.33
CA PRO A 85 3.72 -6.84 5.04
C PRO A 85 3.36 -5.61 4.19
N VAL A 86 2.84 -4.58 4.86
CA VAL A 86 2.49 -3.29 4.25
C VAL A 86 3.32 -2.18 4.89
N ILE A 87 3.89 -1.30 4.06
CA ILE A 87 4.63 -0.11 4.48
C ILE A 87 3.85 1.11 4.02
N LEU A 88 3.13 1.78 4.92
CA LEU A 88 2.46 3.03 4.56
C LEU A 88 3.51 4.14 4.42
N ASP A 89 3.77 4.55 3.18
CA ASP A 89 4.68 5.64 2.86
C ASP A 89 3.96 6.98 3.03
N ALA A 90 3.82 7.41 4.30
CA ALA A 90 3.13 8.63 4.68
C ALA A 90 4.06 9.77 5.11
N LYS A 91 5.36 9.49 5.26
CA LYS A 91 6.41 10.43 5.70
C LYS A 91 5.97 11.33 6.87
N ARG A 92 5.19 10.79 7.79
CA ARG A 92 4.68 11.54 8.95
C ARG A 92 5.84 11.87 9.89
N ALA A 93 5.91 13.13 10.28
CA ALA A 93 6.88 13.65 11.22
C ALA A 93 6.27 14.86 11.93
N ASP A 94 6.07 14.74 13.24
CA ASP A 94 5.49 15.79 14.08
C ASP A 94 6.01 15.64 15.52
N ILE A 95 5.67 16.56 16.41
CA ILE A 95 6.00 16.50 17.84
C ILE A 95 5.31 15.30 18.51
N ALA A 96 5.85 14.86 19.66
CA ALA A 96 5.49 13.60 20.31
C ALA A 96 3.97 13.31 20.41
N SER A 97 3.17 14.29 20.87
CA SER A 97 1.72 14.10 21.00
C SER A 97 1.02 13.93 19.66
N SER A 98 1.43 14.68 18.63
CA SER A 98 0.86 14.59 17.29
C SER A 98 1.35 13.34 16.55
N ALA A 99 2.58 12.90 16.80
CA ALA A 99 3.13 11.65 16.27
C ALA A 99 2.52 10.38 16.90
N GLN A 100 1.88 10.51 18.07
CA GLN A 100 1.14 9.43 18.73
C GLN A 100 -0.26 9.23 18.13
N ALA A 101 -0.83 10.26 17.49
CA ALA A 101 -2.12 10.20 16.81
C ALA A 101 -2.03 9.41 15.49
#